data_AF-A0A354HQ11-F1
#
_entry.id   AF-A0A354HQ11-F1
#
_cell.length_a   1.000
_cell.length_b   1.000
_cell.length_c   1.000
_cell.angle_alpha   90.00
_cell.angle_beta   90.00
_cell.angle_gamma   90.00
#
_symmetry.space_group_name_H-M   'P 1'
#
loop_
_entity.id
_entity.type
_entity.pdbx_description
1 polymer ?
#
loop_
_entity_poly.entity_id
_entity_poly.type
_entity_poly.pdbx_seq_one_letter_code
_entity_poly.pdbx_strand_id
1 'polypeptide(L)' 'MSIMQIVALAVVAVVLIVVIRQERPELALQISMVAGIIILVFAVWKLVGIIKVLERMAL' A
#
# COMPACT_ATOMS: atom_id res chain seq x y z
N MET A 1 0.47 5.26 -10.11
CA MET A 1 1.17 5.85 -8.95
C MET A 1 2.66 5.55 -9.02
N SER A 2 3.50 6.52 -8.69
CA SER A 2 4.93 6.26 -8.40
C SER A 2 5.04 5.50 -7.07
N ILE A 3 6.17 4.82 -6.84
CA ILE A 3 6.44 4.16 -5.55
C ILE A 3 6.39 5.20 -4.41
N MET A 4 6.92 6.40 -4.65
CA MET A 4 6.87 7.52 -3.70
C MET A 4 5.43 7.86 -3.29
N GLN A 5 4.47 7.87 -4.24
CA GLN A 5 3.07 8.14 -3.92
C GLN A 5 2.41 7.02 -3.09
N ILE A 6 2.77 5.76 -3.33
CA ILE A 6 2.27 4.63 -2.53
C ILE A 6 2.81 4.72 -1.09
N VAL A 7 4.09 5.08 -0.93
CA VAL A 7 4.70 5.30 0.39
C VAL A 7 4.05 6.47 1.11
N ALA A 8 3.82 7.60 0.42
CA ALA A 8 3.12 8.75 1.01
C ALA A 8 1.71 8.38 1.48
N LEU A 9 0.97 7.62 0.67
CA LEU A 9 -0.35 7.09 1.05
C LEU A 9 -0.27 6.20 2.30
N ALA A 10 0.72 5.31 2.36
CA ALA A 10 0.91 4.42 3.52
C ALA A 10 1.16 5.21 4.81
N VAL A 11 2.00 6.25 4.75
CA VAL A 11 2.26 7.12 5.90
C VAL A 11 1.00 7.83 6.36
N VAL A 12 0.24 8.44 5.44
CA VAL A 12 -1.02 9.13 5.76
C VAL A 12 -2.04 8.15 6.35
N ALA A 13 -2.18 6.95 5.76
CA ALA A 13 -3.07 5.92 6.26
C ALA A 13 -2.73 5.53 7.69
N VAL A 14 -1.45 5.31 8.01
CA VAL A 14 -1.00 4.98 9.37
C VAL A 14 -1.33 6.09 10.36
N VAL A 15 -1.09 7.36 10.01
CA VAL A 15 -1.43 8.49 10.88
C VAL A 15 -2.93 8.51 11.19
N LEU A 16 -3.77 8.38 10.16
CA LEU A 16 -5.23 8.34 10.34
C LEU A 16 -5.68 7.16 11.19
N ILE A 17 -5.12 5.97 10.97
CA ILE A 17 -5.42 4.77 11.75
C ILE A 17 -5.07 4.98 13.22
N VAL A 18 -3.91 5.57 13.52
CA VAL A 18 -3.48 5.85 14.90
C VAL A 18 -4.41 6.83 15.59
N VAL A 19 -4.88 7.87 14.88
CA VAL A 19 -5.85 8.83 15.42
C VAL A 19 -7.21 8.18 15.66
N ILE A 20 -7.74 7.45 14.67
CA ILE A 20 -9.06 6.80 14.77
C ILE A 20 -9.08 5.70 15.84
N ARG A 21 -7.95 5.02 16.06
CA ARG A 21 -7.84 3.94 17.03
C ARG A 21 -8.14 4.38 18.46
N GLN A 22 -7.98 5.67 18.77
CA GLN A 22 -8.27 6.22 20.11
C GLN A 22 -9.78 6.29 20.37
N GLU A 23 -10.59 6.58 19.34
CA GLU A 23 -12.04 6.76 19.45
C GLU A 23 -12.82 5.48 19.10
N ARG A 24 -12.38 4.75 18.07
CA ARG A 24 -13.09 3.61 17.47
C ARG A 24 -12.07 2.54 17.04
N PRO A 25 -11.55 1.72 17.96
CA PRO A 25 -10.50 0.74 17.65
C PRO A 25 -10.91 -0.29 16.59
N GLU A 26 -12.19 -0.67 16.54
CA GLU A 26 -12.75 -1.59 15.54
C GLU A 26 -12.69 -1.01 14.13
N LEU A 27 -13.04 0.27 13.96
CA LEU A 27 -12.96 0.96 12.66
C LEU A 27 -11.51 1.13 12.22
N ALA A 28 -10.61 1.47 13.14
CA ALA A 28 -9.19 1.58 12.84
C ALA A 28 -8.61 0.25 12.31
N LEU A 29 -9.08 -0.88 12.85
CA LEU A 29 -8.67 -2.21 12.40
C LEU A 29 -9.23 -2.56 11.01
N GLN A 30 -10.48 -2.21 10.73
CA GLN A 30 -11.05 -2.39 9.39
C GLN A 30 -10.31 -1.54 8.34
N ILE A 31 -10.04 -0.27 8.67
CA ILE A 31 -9.31 0.66 7.79
C ILE A 31 -7.88 0.16 7.56
N SER A 32 -7.19 -0.33 8.58
CA SER A 32 -5.82 -0.83 8.44
C SER A 32 -5.74 -2.07 7.54
N MET A 33 -6.70 -2.98 7.64
CA MET A 33 -6.78 -4.13 6.74
C MET A 33 -6.99 -3.70 5.29
N VAL A 34 -7.95 -2.81 5.04
CA VAL A 34 -8.24 -2.32 3.68
C VAL A 34 -7.04 -1.57 3.11
N ALA A 35 -6.46 -0.65 3.88
CA ALA A 35 -5.27 0.10 3.46
C ALA A 35 -4.07 -0.83 3.17
N GLY A 36 -3.84 -1.81 4.05
CA GLY A 36 -2.78 -2.81 3.87
C GLY A 36 -2.95 -3.62 2.59
N ILE A 37 -4.17 -4.11 2.31
CA ILE A 37 -4.49 -4.84 1.08
C ILE A 37 -4.23 -3.97 -0.15
N ILE A 38 -4.70 -2.71 -0.15
CA ILE A 38 -4.51 -1.79 -1.28
C ILE A 38 -3.02 -1.55 -1.55
N ILE A 39 -2.23 -1.31 -0.51
CA ILE A 39 -0.78 -1.09 -0.64
C ILE A 39 -0.09 -2.33 -1.20
N LEU A 40 -0.43 -3.53 -0.69
CA LEU A 40 0.13 -4.79 -1.17
C LEU A 40 -0.19 -5.05 -2.64
N VAL A 41 -1.44 -4.82 -3.05
CA VAL A 41 -1.85 -4.95 -4.47
C VAL A 41 -0.98 -4.02 -5.32
N PHE A 42 -0.85 -2.75 -4.96
CA PHE A 42 -0.02 -1.82 -5.73
C PHE A 42 1.47 -2.22 -5.78
N ALA A 43 2.00 -2.76 -4.70
CA ALA A 43 3.38 -3.25 -4.66
C ALA A 43 3.58 -4.44 -5.63
N VAL A 44 2.68 -5.43 -5.61
CA VAL A 44 2.72 -6.59 -6.52
C VAL A 44 2.64 -6.14 -7.98
N TRP A 45 1.73 -5.22 -8.30
CA TRP A 45 1.62 -4.68 -9.66
C TRP A 45 2.91 -4.00 -10.15
N LYS A 46 3.61 -3.29 -9.26
CA LYS A 46 4.93 -2.72 -9.58
C LYS A 46 5.99 -3.79 -9.81
N LEU A 47 6.02 -4.84 -8.99
CA LEU A 47 6.94 -5.96 -9.15
C LEU A 47 6.74 -6.69 -10.48
N VAL A 48 5.48 -6.97 -10.86
CA VAL A 48 5.15 -7.56 -12.17
C VAL A 48 5.66 -6.69 -13.32
N GLY A 49 5.56 -5.36 -13.20
CA GLY A 49 6.11 -4.44 -14.18
C GLY A 49 7.63 -4.56 -14.34
N ILE A 50 8.35 -4.70 -13.22
CA ILE A 50 9.80 -4.90 -13.21
C ILE A 50 10.17 -6.24 -13.84
N ILE A 51 9.50 -7.33 -13.45
CA ILE A 51 9.73 -8.67 -14.00
C ILE A 51 9.55 -8.66 -15.53
N LYS A 52 8.48 -8.05 -16.04
CA LYS A 52 8.25 -7.93 -17.48
C LYS A 52 9.34 -7.14 -18.23
N VAL A 53 9.99 -6.18 -17.57
CA VAL A 53 11.13 -5.47 -18.16
C VAL A 53 12.35 -6.38 -18.20
N LEU A 54 12.61 -7.11 -17.11
CA LEU A 54 13.73 -8.06 -17.04
C LEU A 54 13.58 -9.18 -18.08
N GLU A 55 12.38 -9.75 -18.23
CA GLU A 55 12.09 -10.77 -19.25
C GLU A 55 12.37 -10.28 -20.68
N ARG A 56 12.06 -9.01 -20.98
CA ARG A 56 12.36 -8.39 -22.27
C ARG A 56 13.83 -8.11 -22.51
N MET A 57 14.66 -8.11 -21.47
CA MET A 57 16.11 -7.89 -21.59
C MET A 57 16.90 -9.21 -21.61
N ALA A 58 16.29 -10.30 -21.12
CA ALA A 58 16.88 -11.63 -21.11
C ALA A 58 16.61 -12.43 -22.41
N LEU A 59 15.62 -12.02 -23.20
CA LEU A 59 15.32 -12.47 -24.55
C LEU A 59 15.84 -11.46 -25.58
#